data_AF-A0A7C1JLQ5-F1
#
_entry.id   AF-A0A7C1JLQ5-F1
#
_cell.length_a   1.000
_cell.length_b   1.000
_cell.length_c   1.000
_cell.angle_alpha   90.00
_cell.angle_beta   90.00
_cell.angle_gamma   90.00
#
_symmetry.space_group_name_H-M   'P 1'
#
loop_
_entity.id
_entity.type
_entity.pdbx_description
1 polymer ?
#
loop_
_entity_poly.entity_id
_entity_poly.type
_entity_poly.pdbx_seq_one_letter_code
_entity_poly.pdbx_strand_id
1 'polypeptide(L)' 'QIAAVLTDEAVVKRLVDEIAPRYQERPGGYTRVVHLGPRQGDAAPMVMLALVE' A
#
# COMPACT_ATOMS: atom_id res chain seq x y z
N GLN A 1 -1.04 15.60 10.62
CA GLN A 1 -2.20 14.84 10.11
C GLN A 1 -1.86 13.36 9.89
N ILE A 2 -0.77 13.02 9.18
CA ILE A 2 -0.37 11.61 8.95
C ILE A 2 -0.16 10.84 10.26
N ALA A 3 0.56 11.41 11.23
CA ALA A 3 0.82 10.79 12.54
C ALA A 3 -0.43 10.58 13.43
N ALA A 4 -1.60 11.11 13.03
CA ALA A 4 -2.85 10.82 13.73
C ALA A 4 -3.47 9.48 13.28
N VAL A 5 -3.07 8.98 12.10
CA VAL A 5 -3.53 7.70 11.54
C VAL A 5 -2.45 6.63 11.68
N LEU A 6 -1.20 7.00 11.42
CA LEU A 6 -0.04 6.11 11.55
C LEU A 6 0.67 6.39 12.88
N THR A 7 0.66 5.39 13.77
CA THR A 7 1.28 5.50 15.10
C THR A 7 2.79 5.22 15.11
N ASP A 8 3.32 4.62 14.04
CA ASP A 8 4.73 4.29 13.91
C ASP A 8 5.49 5.39 13.14
N GLU A 9 6.40 6.07 13.84
CA GLU A 9 7.22 7.15 13.28
C GLU A 9 8.13 6.69 12.12
N ALA A 10 8.65 5.47 12.16
CA ALA A 10 9.49 4.94 11.09
C ALA A 10 8.70 4.78 9.78
N VAL A 11 7.44 4.35 9.89
CA VAL A 11 6.53 4.24 8.74
C VAL A 11 6.19 5.63 8.19
N VAL A 12 5.91 6.60 9.07
CA VAL A 12 5.64 7.99 8.65
C VAL A 12 6.84 8.57 7.92
N LYS A 13 8.05 8.37 8.45
CA LYS A 13 9.28 8.84 7.83
C LYS A 13 9.46 8.24 6.43
N ARG A 14 9.34 6.91 6.30
CA ARG A 14 9.47 6.24 4.99
C ARG A 14 8.41 6.72 3.99
N LEU A 15 7.18 6.95 4.44
CA LEU A 15 6.10 7.44 3.60
C LEU A 15 6.42 8.81 3.00
N VAL A 16 6.96 9.72 3.80
CA VAL A 16 7.23 11.11 3.39
C VAL A 16 8.55 11.22 2.62
N ASP A 17 9.59 10.55 3.08
CA ASP A 17 10.94 10.72 2.53
C ASP A 17 11.17 9.90 1.25
N GLU A 18 10.55 8.72 1.13
CA GLU A 18 10.81 7.78 0.03
C GLU A 18 9.60 7.61 -0.90
N ILE A 19 8.42 7.36 -0.33
CA ILE A 19 7.23 7.00 -1.11
C ILE A 19 6.60 8.25 -1.76
N ALA A 20 6.48 9.36 -1.05
CA ALA A 20 5.84 10.56 -1.59
C ALA A 20 6.59 11.17 -2.80
N PRO A 21 7.94 11.29 -2.80
CA PRO A 21 8.67 11.77 -3.97
C PRO A 21 8.49 10.89 -5.21
N ARG A 22 8.39 9.58 -5.02
CA ARG A 22 8.22 8.61 -6.12
C ARG A 22 6.93 8.82 -6.92
N TYR A 23 5.87 9.33 -6.29
CA TYR A 23 4.56 9.47 -6.92
C TYR A 23 4.16 10.92 -7.23
N GLN A 24 5.08 11.88 -7.18
CA GLN A 24 4.77 13.30 -7.40
C GLN A 24 4.10 13.57 -8.75
N GLU A 25 4.51 12.86 -9.80
CA GLU A 25 3.99 13.06 -11.16
C GLU A 25 2.67 12.32 -11.43
N ARG A 26 2.22 11.47 -10.49
CA ARG A 26 1.04 10.62 -10.67
C ARG A 26 -0.18 11.21 -9.95
N PRO A 27 -1.24 11.64 -10.67
CA PRO A 27 -2.41 12.23 -10.05
C PRO A 27 -3.42 11.22 -9.46
N GLY A 28 -3.04 9.96 -9.25
CA GLY A 28 -3.91 8.92 -8.67
C GLY A 28 -3.55 7.49 -9.08
N GLY A 29 -4.15 6.49 -8.44
CA GLY A 29 -3.87 5.07 -8.73
C GLY A 29 -2.51 4.61 -8.21
N TYR A 30 -2.28 4.75 -6.90
CA TYR A 30 -1.02 4.38 -6.24
C TYR A 30 -0.93 2.89 -5.89
N THR A 31 -2.06 2.19 -5.88
CA THR A 31 -2.16 0.76 -5.56
C THR A 31 -2.72 -0.04 -6.73
N ARG A 32 -2.35 -1.33 -6.79
CA ARG A 32 -2.93 -2.32 -7.67
C ARG A 32 -3.30 -3.57 -6.90
N VAL A 33 -4.31 -4.28 -7.40
CA VAL A 33 -4.85 -5.52 -6.81
C VAL A 33 -4.68 -6.64 -7.82
N VAL A 34 -4.05 -7.75 -7.40
CA VAL A 34 -3.95 -8.99 -8.19
C VAL A 34 -4.66 -10.11 -7.44
N HIS A 35 -5.62 -10.77 -8.10
CA HIS A 35 -6.35 -11.89 -7.50
C HIS A 35 -5.48 -13.14 -7.48
N LEU A 36 -5.37 -13.78 -6.32
CA LEU A 36 -4.48 -14.95 -6.10
C LEU A 36 -5.24 -16.28 -6.03
N GLY A 37 -6.56 -16.26 -6.19
CA GLY A 37 -7.42 -17.42 -5.97
C GLY A 37 -7.79 -17.61 -4.49
N PRO A 38 -8.58 -18.65 -4.16
CA PRO A 38 -9.02 -18.90 -2.79
C PRO A 38 -7.90 -19.47 -1.92
N ARG A 39 -7.87 -19.08 -0.64
CA ARG A 39 -6.94 -19.59 0.38
C ARG A 39 -7.23 -21.07 0.67
N GLN A 40 -6.16 -21.85 0.77
CA GLN A 40 -6.27 -23.26 1.14
C GLN A 40 -6.78 -23.40 2.57
N GLY A 41 -7.81 -24.23 2.77
CA GLY A 41 -8.40 -24.53 4.09
C GLY A 41 -9.80 -23.97 4.26
N ASP A 42 -9.98 -22.67 4.02
CA ASP A 42 -11.26 -21.97 4.22
C ASP A 42 -11.86 -21.35 2.96
N ALA A 43 -11.20 -21.53 1.82
CA ALA A 43 -11.60 -20.98 0.52
C ALA A 43 -11.80 -19.45 0.50
N ALA A 44 -11.19 -18.72 1.44
CA ALA A 44 -11.33 -17.27 1.51
C ALA A 44 -10.72 -16.60 0.25
N PRO A 45 -11.40 -15.62 -0.37
CA PRO A 45 -10.84 -14.93 -1.54
C PRO A 45 -9.60 -14.13 -1.16
N MET A 46 -8.47 -14.38 -1.83
CA MET A 46 -7.20 -13.70 -1.57
C MET A 46 -6.82 -12.77 -2.71
N VAL A 47 -6.19 -11.65 -2.32
CA VAL A 47 -5.59 -10.70 -3.25
C VAL A 47 -4.20 -10.28 -2.78
N MET A 48 -3.32 -10.00 -3.73
CA MET A 48 -2.08 -9.28 -3.51
C MET A 48 -2.32 -7.80 -3.75
N LEU A 49 -2.21 -7.00 -2.69
CA LEU A 49 -2.21 -5.54 -2.79
C LEU A 49 -0.77 -5.06 -2.90
N ALA A 50 -0.46 -4.30 -3.93
CA ALA A 50 0.88 -3.76 -4.15
C ALA A 50 0.83 -2.28 -4.51
N LEU A 51 1.91 -1.56 -4.21
CA LEU A 51 2.15 -0.25 -4.79
C LEU A 51 2.48 -0.41 -6.28
N VAL A 52 2.08 0.57 -7.08
CA VAL A 52 2.38 0.58 -8.52
C VAL A 52 3.77 1.17 -8.74
N GLU A 53 4.49 0.76 -9.79
CA GLU A 53 5.82 1.31 -10.05
C GLU A 53 5.81 2.78 -10.45
#